data_AF-A0A8H8JGH7-F1
#
_entry.id   AF-A0A8H8JGH7-F1
#
_cell.length_a   1.000
_cell.length_b   1.000
_cell.length_c   1.000
_cell.angle_alpha   90.00
_cell.angle_beta   90.00
_cell.angle_gamma   90.00
#
_symmetry.space_group_name_H-M   'P 1'
#
loop_
_entity.id
_entity.type
_entity.pdbx_description
1 polymer ?
#
loop_
_entity_poly.entity_id
_entity_poly.type
_entity_poly.pdbx_seq_one_letter_code
_entity_poly.pdbx_strand_id
1 'polypeptide(L)'
;MVGASVAATPSPAQLVSVVDALLQELESLVSPASSLPHDVVRSSAGSITAQLRDHSRQLAVITRDAKQHSSEIRLSKDQAQLGLQNLLYERRHLEREIEKCRQFNSIYQDVPLQSLEEFISIAPEEARTEEILGDEHQLLLRRLNLELSERMRLDAQKKQMIMEKEKLLSENKKAESGLDALVVELDELSKVAIGLQTKMAALELP
;
A
#
# COMPACT_ATOMS: atom_id res chain seq x y z
N MET A 1 11.92 18.89 -49.51
CA MET A 1 12.91 19.97 -49.29
C MET A 1 14.26 19.32 -49.02
N VAL A 2 15.17 19.52 -49.97
CA VAL A 2 16.64 19.45 -49.91
C VAL A 2 17.26 18.37 -49.02
N GLY A 3 17.52 17.21 -49.64
CA GLY A 3 18.55 16.31 -49.16
C GLY A 3 19.88 17.03 -49.19
N ALA A 4 20.39 17.36 -48.00
CA ALA A 4 21.78 17.76 -47.84
C ALA A 4 22.63 16.56 -48.26
N SER A 5 23.31 16.69 -49.40
CA SER A 5 24.43 15.83 -49.77
C SER A 5 25.48 15.99 -48.67
N VAL A 6 25.42 15.10 -47.67
CA VAL A 6 26.48 14.92 -46.68
C VAL A 6 27.68 14.47 -47.49
N ALA A 7 28.55 15.41 -47.85
CA ALA A 7 29.89 15.09 -48.31
C ALA A 7 30.44 14.12 -47.26
N ALA A 8 30.69 12.87 -47.68
CA ALA A 8 31.09 11.81 -46.78
C ALA A 8 32.31 12.30 -46.00
N THR A 9 32.09 12.67 -44.74
CA THR A 9 33.17 13.09 -43.86
C THR A 9 34.12 11.90 -43.80
N PRO A 10 35.39 12.07 -44.22
CA PRO A 10 36.32 10.96 -44.26
C PRO A 10 36.39 10.37 -42.87
N SER A 11 36.21 9.05 -42.79
CA SER A 11 36.24 8.36 -41.50
C SER A 11 37.57 8.66 -40.79
N PRO A 12 37.62 8.72 -39.46
CA PRO A 12 38.85 8.95 -38.71
C PRO A 12 39.98 8.00 -39.14
N ALA A 13 39.64 6.74 -39.45
CA ALA A 13 40.57 5.74 -39.95
C ALA A 13 41.17 6.10 -41.32
N GLN A 14 40.37 6.66 -42.24
CA GLN A 14 40.83 7.14 -43.54
C GLN A 14 41.78 8.34 -43.38
N LEU A 15 41.45 9.30 -42.51
CA LEU A 15 42.32 10.46 -42.26
C LEU A 15 43.66 10.06 -41.65
N VAL A 16 43.66 9.11 -40.71
CA VAL A 16 44.90 8.57 -40.13
C VAL A 16 45.74 7.86 -41.19
N SER A 17 45.12 7.04 -42.05
CA SER A 17 45.86 6.36 -43.13
C SER A 17 46.48 7.33 -44.15
N VAL A 18 45.84 8.46 -44.42
CA VAL A 18 46.37 9.51 -45.31
C VAL A 18 47.52 10.25 -44.64
N VAL A 19 47.41 10.53 -43.34
CA VAL A 19 48.52 11.09 -42.55
C VAL A 19 49.73 10.16 -42.55
N ASP A 20 49.53 8.86 -42.37
CA ASP A 20 50.61 7.85 -42.42
C ASP A 20 51.29 7.81 -43.79
N ALA A 21 50.52 7.87 -44.88
CA ALA A 21 51.06 7.93 -46.24
C ALA A 21 51.88 9.20 -46.50
N LEU A 22 51.41 10.36 -46.02
CA LEU A 22 52.13 11.64 -46.12
C LEU A 22 53.42 11.65 -45.29
N LEU A 23 53.43 10.99 -44.13
CA LEU A 23 54.64 10.80 -43.32
C LEU A 23 55.66 9.91 -44.02
N GLN A 24 55.21 8.83 -44.67
CA GLN A 24 56.07 7.94 -45.45
C GLN A 24 56.66 8.63 -46.69
N GLU A 25 55.89 9.49 -47.34
CA GLU A 25 56.37 10.33 -48.46
C GLU A 25 57.43 11.33 -47.98
N LEU A 26 57.22 11.97 -46.83
CA LEU A 26 58.20 12.87 -46.21
C LEU A 26 59.50 12.14 -45.84
N GLU A 27 59.41 10.92 -45.31
CA GLU A 27 60.56 10.08 -44.96
C GLU A 27 61.36 9.68 -46.21
N SER A 28 60.67 9.38 -47.32
CA SER A 28 61.32 9.07 -48.61
C SER A 28 62.11 10.26 -49.20
N LEU A 29 61.62 11.48 -48.99
CA LEU A 29 62.24 12.73 -49.45
C LEU A 29 63.48 13.13 -48.63
N VAL A 30 63.60 12.64 -47.40
CA VAL A 30 64.72 12.92 -46.48
C VAL A 30 65.77 11.80 -46.52
N SER A 31 65.49 10.69 -47.21
CA SER A 31 66.38 9.53 -47.29
C SER A 31 67.71 9.88 -47.98
N PRO A 32 68.88 9.45 -47.43
CA PRO A 32 70.20 9.81 -47.94
C PRO A 32 70.50 9.33 -49.38
N ALA A 33 69.63 8.51 -49.97
CA ALA A 33 69.70 8.04 -51.35
C ALA A 33 69.07 9.01 -52.38
N SER A 34 68.36 10.06 -51.95
CA SER A 34 67.69 10.99 -52.87
C SER A 34 68.67 12.04 -53.41
N SER A 35 69.04 11.97 -54.69
CA SER A 35 69.89 12.97 -55.37
C SER A 35 69.10 14.20 -55.85
N LEU A 36 68.02 14.59 -55.14
CA LEU A 36 67.11 15.65 -55.57
C LEU A 36 67.67 17.06 -55.22
N PRO A 37 67.47 18.07 -56.09
CA PRO A 37 67.84 19.45 -55.78
C PRO A 37 67.13 19.97 -54.52
N HIS A 38 67.85 20.73 -53.68
CA HIS A 38 67.33 21.24 -52.40
C HIS A 38 66.03 22.06 -52.52
N ASP A 39 65.84 22.80 -53.62
CA ASP A 39 64.63 23.61 -53.82
C ASP A 39 63.38 22.75 -54.07
N VAL A 40 63.53 21.61 -54.73
CA VAL A 40 62.44 20.66 -54.99
C VAL A 40 62.02 19.96 -53.71
N VAL A 41 62.99 19.56 -52.88
CA VAL A 41 62.74 18.97 -51.56
C VAL A 41 62.03 19.96 -50.65
N ARG A 42 62.47 21.23 -50.62
CA ARG A 42 61.85 22.29 -49.81
C ARG A 42 60.41 22.56 -50.23
N SER A 43 60.13 22.62 -51.54
CA SER A 43 58.78 22.86 -52.06
C SER A 43 57.83 21.69 -51.73
N SER A 44 58.29 20.45 -51.94
CA SER A 44 57.52 19.23 -51.67
C SER A 44 57.23 19.07 -50.16
N ALA A 45 58.24 19.28 -49.30
CA ALA A 45 58.06 19.28 -47.85
C ALA A 45 57.10 20.38 -47.37
N GLY A 46 57.14 21.57 -47.98
CA GLY A 46 56.18 22.64 -47.72
C GLY A 46 54.72 22.26 -48.05
N SER A 47 54.52 21.56 -49.17
CA SER A 47 53.20 21.03 -49.56
C SER A 47 52.70 19.96 -48.58
N ILE A 48 53.54 18.97 -48.26
CA ILE A 48 53.20 17.87 -47.34
C ILE A 48 52.87 18.42 -45.94
N THR A 49 53.66 19.35 -45.42
CA THR A 49 53.40 19.97 -44.10
C THR A 49 52.12 20.80 -44.07
N ALA A 50 51.76 21.47 -45.17
CA ALA A 50 50.46 22.15 -45.30
C ALA A 50 49.30 21.14 -45.29
N GLN A 51 49.41 20.03 -46.01
CA GLN A 51 48.41 18.96 -46.02
C GLN A 51 48.25 18.30 -44.65
N LEU A 52 49.35 18.03 -43.94
CA LEU A 52 49.31 17.48 -42.57
C LEU A 52 48.61 18.41 -41.57
N ARG A 53 48.84 19.73 -41.68
CA ARG A 53 48.13 20.72 -40.86
C ARG A 53 46.64 20.75 -41.14
N ASP A 54 46.25 20.65 -42.41
CA ASP A 54 44.84 20.60 -42.77
C ASP A 54 44.15 19.33 -42.24
N HIS A 55 44.76 18.16 -42.40
CA HIS A 55 44.24 16.90 -41.87
C HIS A 55 44.17 16.90 -40.33
N SER A 56 45.17 17.48 -39.66
CA SER A 56 45.16 17.67 -38.20
C SER A 56 43.97 18.54 -37.74
N ARG A 57 43.69 19.63 -38.48
CA ARG A 57 42.51 20.47 -38.24
C ARG A 57 41.21 19.69 -38.46
N GLN A 58 41.11 18.89 -39.51
CA GLN A 58 39.94 18.05 -39.78
C GLN A 58 39.70 17.03 -38.65
N LEU A 59 40.75 16.36 -38.17
CA LEU A 59 40.67 15.43 -37.03
C LEU A 59 40.23 16.13 -35.73
N ALA A 60 40.74 17.34 -35.49
CA ALA A 60 40.35 18.13 -34.32
C ALA A 60 38.85 18.50 -34.35
N VAL A 61 38.33 18.86 -35.53
CA VAL A 61 36.89 19.15 -35.72
C VAL A 61 36.06 17.89 -35.47
N ILE A 62 36.40 16.76 -36.11
CA ILE A 62 35.68 15.49 -35.92
C ILE A 62 35.67 15.08 -34.45
N THR A 63 36.81 15.20 -33.75
CA THR A 63 36.91 14.87 -32.34
C THR A 63 36.02 15.78 -31.48
N ARG A 64 35.98 17.08 -31.80
CA ARG A 64 35.13 18.04 -31.10
C ARG A 64 33.64 17.70 -31.29
N ASP A 65 33.25 17.41 -32.52
CA ASP A 65 31.87 17.11 -32.88
C ASP A 65 31.42 15.78 -32.25
N ALA A 66 32.28 14.75 -32.25
CA ALA A 66 32.02 13.49 -31.57
C ALA A 66 31.86 13.67 -30.05
N LYS A 67 32.71 14.51 -29.43
CA LYS A 67 32.59 14.85 -27.99
C LYS A 67 31.29 15.58 -27.70
N GLN A 68 30.92 16.55 -28.53
CA GLN A 68 29.66 17.29 -28.39
C GLN A 68 28.46 16.34 -28.52
N HIS A 69 28.42 15.53 -29.58
CA HIS A 69 27.35 14.57 -29.82
C HIS A 69 27.21 13.55 -28.68
N SER A 70 28.32 12.99 -28.19
CA SER A 70 28.31 12.10 -27.03
C SER A 70 27.82 12.81 -25.77
N SER A 71 28.14 14.09 -25.60
CA SER A 71 27.64 14.90 -24.48
C SER A 71 26.14 15.15 -24.55
N GLU A 72 25.60 15.41 -25.73
CA GLU A 72 24.16 15.60 -25.96
C GLU A 72 23.38 14.30 -25.68
N ILE A 73 23.87 13.16 -26.18
CA ILE A 73 23.28 11.84 -25.90
C ILE A 73 23.32 11.54 -24.40
N ARG A 74 24.45 11.81 -23.73
CA ARG A 74 24.58 11.61 -22.29
C ARG A 74 23.55 12.45 -21.52
N LEU A 75 23.39 13.72 -21.86
CA LEU A 75 22.41 14.59 -21.24
C LEU A 75 20.97 14.08 -21.44
N SER A 76 20.64 13.65 -22.66
CA SER A 76 19.31 13.08 -22.95
C SER A 76 19.05 11.81 -22.14
N LYS A 77 20.06 10.93 -22.01
CA LYS A 77 19.98 9.74 -21.16
C LYS A 77 19.75 10.12 -19.69
N ASP A 78 20.51 11.07 -19.16
CA ASP A 78 20.41 11.50 -17.76
C ASP A 78 19.01 12.07 -17.48
N GLN A 79 18.45 12.86 -18.41
CA GLN A 79 17.07 13.34 -18.33
C GLN A 79 16.04 12.21 -18.32
N ALA A 80 16.19 11.20 -19.18
CA ALA A 80 15.32 10.03 -19.20
C ALA A 80 15.44 9.21 -17.90
N GLN A 81 16.64 9.08 -17.34
CA GLN A 81 16.88 8.41 -16.06
C GLN A 81 16.20 9.14 -14.90
N LEU A 82 16.26 10.48 -14.86
CA LEU A 82 15.52 11.28 -13.87
C LEU A 82 14.00 11.09 -14.02
N GLY A 83 13.48 11.10 -15.25
CA GLY A 83 12.07 10.81 -15.52
C GLY A 83 11.65 9.43 -15.01
N LEU A 84 12.47 8.40 -15.26
CA LEU A 84 12.22 7.05 -14.75
C LEU A 84 12.22 7.01 -13.21
N GLN A 85 13.16 7.69 -12.55
CA GLN A 85 13.20 7.74 -11.07
C GLN A 85 11.94 8.39 -10.49
N ASN A 86 11.44 9.47 -11.10
CA ASN A 86 10.20 10.12 -10.70
C ASN A 86 9.00 9.16 -10.79
N LEU A 87 8.87 8.45 -11.91
CA LEU A 87 7.79 7.46 -12.10
C LEU A 87 7.91 6.28 -11.12
N LEU A 88 9.13 5.82 -10.85
CA LEU A 88 9.35 4.75 -9.86
C LEU A 88 8.99 5.20 -8.44
N TYR A 89 9.23 6.47 -8.11
CA TYR A 89 8.82 7.05 -6.84
C TYR A 89 7.30 7.14 -6.75
N GLU A 90 6.64 7.65 -7.78
CA GLU A 90 5.18 7.76 -7.86
C GLU A 90 4.52 6.39 -7.74
N ARG A 91 5.01 5.39 -8.49
CA ARG A 91 4.53 4.00 -8.38
C ARG A 91 4.64 3.48 -6.94
N ARG A 92 5.82 3.62 -6.30
CA ARG A 92 6.03 3.19 -4.91
C ARG A 92 5.16 3.96 -3.91
N HIS A 93 4.84 5.21 -4.19
CA HIS A 93 3.90 5.99 -3.39
C HIS A 93 2.48 5.43 -3.52
N LEU A 94 2.00 5.24 -4.74
CA LEU A 94 0.68 4.67 -5.01
C LEU A 94 0.52 3.25 -4.45
N GLU A 95 1.54 2.39 -4.60
CA GLU A 95 1.54 1.03 -4.02
C GLU A 95 1.37 1.09 -2.50
N ARG A 96 2.06 2.01 -1.81
CA ARG A 96 1.91 2.21 -0.36
C ARG A 96 0.53 2.72 0.02
N GLU A 97 -0.03 3.67 -0.74
CA GLU A 97 -1.38 4.17 -0.47
C GLU A 97 -2.45 3.09 -0.72
N ILE A 98 -2.32 2.28 -1.77
CA ILE A 98 -3.19 1.12 -2.03
C ILE A 98 -3.12 0.14 -0.86
N GLU A 99 -1.93 -0.18 -0.38
CA GLU A 99 -1.75 -1.09 0.73
C GLU A 99 -2.38 -0.55 2.02
N LYS A 100 -2.22 0.75 2.31
CA LYS A 100 -2.93 1.40 3.44
C LYS A 100 -4.45 1.30 3.30
N CYS A 101 -4.98 1.51 2.10
CA CYS A 101 -6.42 1.37 1.84
C CYS A 101 -6.90 -0.07 2.00
N ARG A 102 -6.07 -1.06 1.63
CA ARG A 102 -6.41 -2.49 1.79
C ARG A 102 -6.34 -2.95 3.23
N GLN A 103 -5.43 -2.40 4.01
CA GLN A 103 -5.32 -2.66 5.45
C GLN A 103 -6.44 -2.00 6.27
N PHE A 104 -7.33 -1.25 5.62
CA PHE A 104 -8.52 -0.74 6.28
C PHE A 104 -9.46 -1.90 6.63
N ASN A 105 -9.33 -2.37 7.87
CA ASN A 105 -10.25 -3.33 8.45
C ASN A 105 -11.39 -2.57 9.11
N SER A 106 -12.60 -2.81 8.63
CA SER A 106 -13.81 -2.26 9.23
C SER A 106 -14.42 -3.27 10.20
N ILE A 107 -14.99 -2.75 11.29
CA ILE A 107 -15.55 -3.54 12.41
C ILE A 107 -16.56 -4.60 11.93
N TYR A 108 -17.27 -4.37 10.82
CA TYR A 108 -18.25 -5.33 10.30
C TYR A 108 -17.64 -6.69 9.91
N GLN A 109 -16.33 -6.75 9.61
CA GLN A 109 -15.66 -7.98 9.20
C GLN A 109 -15.48 -8.96 10.38
N ASP A 110 -15.44 -8.45 11.60
CA ASP A 110 -15.26 -9.26 12.82
C ASP A 110 -16.61 -9.64 13.47
N VAL A 111 -17.73 -9.18 12.93
CA VAL A 111 -19.05 -9.50 13.48
C VAL A 111 -19.39 -10.95 13.15
N PRO A 112 -19.67 -11.81 14.15
CA PRO A 112 -20.15 -13.15 13.88
C PRO A 112 -21.56 -13.06 13.28
N LEU A 113 -21.65 -13.27 11.97
CA LEU A 113 -22.91 -13.30 11.23
C LEU A 113 -23.43 -14.73 11.17
N GLN A 114 -24.75 -14.87 11.20
CA GLN A 114 -25.43 -16.13 10.92
C GLN A 114 -25.05 -16.65 9.54
N SER A 115 -25.10 -17.97 9.37
CA SER A 115 -24.82 -18.60 8.08
C SER A 115 -25.80 -18.12 6.99
N LEU A 116 -25.43 -18.30 5.72
CA LEU A 116 -26.31 -17.90 4.61
C LEU A 116 -27.63 -18.66 4.62
N GLU A 117 -27.60 -19.94 5.00
CA GLU A 117 -28.78 -20.81 5.09
C GLU A 117 -29.74 -20.30 6.17
N GLU A 118 -29.22 -19.98 7.36
CA GLU A 118 -30.00 -19.39 8.45
C GLU A 118 -30.60 -18.04 8.05
N PHE A 119 -29.79 -17.15 7.43
CA PHE A 119 -30.28 -15.87 6.92
C PHE A 119 -31.43 -16.06 5.92
N ILE A 120 -31.27 -16.96 4.95
CA ILE A 120 -32.30 -17.28 3.96
C ILE A 120 -33.51 -17.94 4.60
N SER A 121 -33.44 -18.52 5.80
CA SER A 121 -34.64 -19.06 6.47
C SER A 121 -35.40 -18.03 7.31
N ILE A 122 -34.69 -17.07 7.91
CA ILE A 122 -35.22 -16.14 8.91
C ILE A 122 -35.56 -14.76 8.31
N ALA A 123 -34.81 -14.31 7.31
CA ALA A 123 -34.94 -12.94 6.79
C ALA A 123 -36.32 -12.67 6.16
N PRO A 124 -36.87 -11.45 6.15
CA PRO A 124 -38.12 -11.15 5.43
C PRO A 124 -38.00 -11.39 3.92
N GLU A 125 -39.11 -11.65 3.20
CA GLU A 125 -39.08 -11.86 1.74
C GLU A 125 -38.49 -10.65 0.99
N GLU A 126 -38.73 -9.43 1.51
CA GLU A 126 -38.19 -8.18 0.95
C GLU A 126 -36.66 -8.09 1.03
N ALA A 127 -36.02 -8.90 1.89
CA ALA A 127 -34.58 -8.97 2.05
C ALA A 127 -33.92 -10.11 1.25
N ARG A 128 -34.71 -10.94 0.55
CA ARG A 128 -34.23 -12.13 -0.20
C ARG A 128 -34.55 -12.07 -1.69
N THR A 129 -34.82 -10.90 -2.25
CA THR A 129 -35.05 -10.74 -3.70
C THR A 129 -33.85 -11.23 -4.51
N GLU A 130 -34.08 -11.80 -5.69
CA GLU A 130 -33.01 -12.31 -6.58
C GLU A 130 -31.94 -11.25 -6.89
N GLU A 131 -32.33 -9.99 -7.04
CA GLU A 131 -31.41 -8.84 -7.22
C GLU A 131 -30.46 -8.66 -6.03
N ILE A 132 -30.97 -8.85 -4.81
CA ILE A 132 -30.19 -8.72 -3.56
C ILE A 132 -29.29 -9.94 -3.36
N LEU A 133 -29.77 -11.14 -3.70
CA LEU A 133 -28.98 -12.37 -3.61
C LEU A 133 -27.87 -12.42 -4.66
N GLY A 134 -28.04 -11.74 -5.79
CA GLY A 134 -27.03 -11.63 -6.86
C GLY A 134 -25.92 -10.62 -6.59
N ASP A 135 -26.13 -9.63 -5.70
CA ASP A 135 -25.13 -8.63 -5.32
C ASP A 135 -24.58 -8.91 -3.91
N GLU A 136 -23.31 -9.31 -3.84
CA GLU A 136 -22.61 -9.61 -2.57
C GLU A 136 -22.65 -8.44 -1.58
N HIS A 137 -22.55 -7.20 -2.06
CA HIS A 137 -22.55 -6.02 -1.19
C HIS A 137 -23.93 -5.80 -0.56
N GLN A 138 -24.99 -5.87 -1.37
CA GLN A 138 -26.36 -5.74 -0.89
C GLN A 138 -26.71 -6.87 0.07
N LEU A 139 -26.31 -8.10 -0.25
CA LEU A 139 -26.51 -9.26 0.61
C LEU A 139 -25.84 -9.06 1.98
N LEU A 140 -24.59 -8.58 2.01
CA LEU A 140 -23.88 -8.29 3.26
C LEU A 140 -24.60 -7.21 4.09
N LEU A 141 -25.07 -6.14 3.46
CA LEU A 141 -25.83 -5.09 4.14
C LEU A 141 -27.13 -5.62 4.75
N ARG A 142 -27.86 -6.49 4.03
CA ARG A 142 -29.08 -7.10 4.57
C ARG A 142 -28.79 -8.04 5.74
N ARG A 143 -27.72 -8.84 5.66
CA ARG A 143 -27.27 -9.70 6.76
C ARG A 143 -26.90 -8.90 8.01
N LEU A 144 -26.17 -7.81 7.85
CA LEU A 144 -25.81 -6.91 8.96
C LEU A 144 -27.04 -6.25 9.61
N ASN A 145 -28.01 -5.81 8.80
CA ASN A 145 -29.24 -5.22 9.32
C ASN A 145 -30.10 -6.23 10.09
N LEU A 146 -30.19 -7.48 9.61
CA LEU A 146 -30.88 -8.54 10.33
C LEU A 146 -30.21 -8.81 11.68
N GLU A 147 -28.89 -8.98 11.69
CA GLU A 147 -28.12 -9.21 12.91
C GLU A 147 -28.28 -8.06 13.92
N LEU A 148 -28.28 -6.81 13.44
CA LEU A 148 -28.54 -5.65 14.28
C LEU A 148 -29.94 -5.72 14.91
N SER A 149 -30.96 -6.03 14.12
CA SER A 149 -32.35 -6.13 14.61
C SER A 149 -32.52 -7.23 15.65
N GLU A 150 -31.87 -8.39 15.45
CA GLU A 150 -31.89 -9.50 16.40
C GLU A 150 -31.16 -9.16 17.69
N ARG A 151 -29.99 -8.50 17.62
CA ARG A 151 -29.28 -8.03 18.82
C ARG A 151 -30.08 -7.01 19.62
N MET A 152 -30.76 -6.09 18.94
CA MET A 152 -31.65 -5.13 19.61
C MET A 152 -32.82 -5.84 20.30
N ARG A 153 -33.43 -6.83 19.64
CA ARG A 153 -34.51 -7.64 20.21
C ARG A 153 -34.04 -8.40 21.46
N LEU A 154 -32.88 -9.05 21.38
CA LEU A 154 -32.30 -9.80 22.50
C LEU A 154 -31.89 -8.90 23.66
N ASP A 155 -31.33 -7.72 23.39
CA ASP A 155 -30.97 -6.74 24.44
C ASP A 155 -32.22 -6.21 25.16
N ALA A 156 -33.30 -5.94 24.42
CA ALA A 156 -34.58 -5.55 25.01
C ALA A 156 -35.17 -6.66 25.91
N GLN A 157 -35.15 -7.91 25.43
CA GLN A 157 -35.59 -9.06 26.24
C GLN A 157 -34.72 -9.25 27.48
N LYS A 158 -33.41 -9.12 27.35
CA LYS A 158 -32.47 -9.20 28.49
C LYS A 158 -32.78 -8.13 29.53
N LYS A 159 -33.00 -6.88 29.12
CA LYS A 159 -33.37 -5.78 30.02
C LYS A 159 -34.67 -6.06 30.74
N GLN A 160 -35.69 -6.55 30.03
CA GLN A 160 -36.96 -6.93 30.63
C GLN A 160 -36.80 -8.04 31.68
N MET A 161 -36.03 -9.09 31.36
CA MET A 161 -35.75 -10.19 32.29
C MET A 161 -34.96 -9.74 33.51
N ILE A 162 -34.02 -8.79 33.37
CA ILE A 162 -33.28 -8.20 34.49
C ILE A 162 -34.23 -7.43 35.41
N MET A 163 -35.12 -6.60 34.85
CA MET A 163 -36.11 -5.85 35.63
C MET A 163 -37.05 -6.79 36.39
N GLU A 164 -37.53 -7.86 35.75
CA GLU A 164 -38.38 -8.86 36.40
C GLU A 164 -37.63 -9.61 37.51
N LYS A 165 -36.38 -10.00 37.27
CA LYS A 165 -35.53 -10.61 38.29
C LYS A 165 -35.34 -9.69 39.50
N GLU A 166 -35.05 -8.40 39.28
CA GLU A 166 -34.88 -7.42 40.36
C GLU A 166 -36.17 -7.22 41.16
N LYS A 167 -37.31 -7.17 40.48
CA LYS A 167 -38.63 -7.12 41.12
C LYS A 167 -38.87 -8.34 42.00
N LEU A 168 -38.68 -9.55 41.47
CA LEU A 168 -38.86 -10.79 42.23
C LEU A 168 -37.89 -10.88 43.41
N LEU A 169 -36.64 -10.45 43.27
CA LEU A 169 -35.68 -10.39 44.38
C LEU A 169 -36.13 -9.41 45.47
N SER A 170 -36.73 -8.27 45.10
CA SER A 170 -37.27 -7.32 46.08
C SER A 170 -38.50 -7.88 46.80
N GLU A 171 -39.40 -8.55 46.09
CA GLU A 171 -40.57 -9.22 46.67
C GLU A 171 -40.16 -10.35 47.62
N ASN A 172 -39.17 -11.16 47.23
CA ASN A 172 -38.64 -12.23 48.06
C ASN A 172 -38.01 -11.69 49.35
N LYS A 173 -37.16 -10.66 49.26
CA LYS A 173 -36.60 -9.98 50.46
C LYS A 173 -37.67 -9.44 51.41
N LYS A 174 -38.76 -8.88 50.86
CA LYS A 174 -39.89 -8.41 51.68
C LYS A 174 -40.59 -9.58 52.38
N ALA A 175 -40.83 -10.67 51.66
CA ALA A 175 -41.42 -11.88 52.22
C ALA A 175 -40.53 -12.52 53.31
N GLU A 176 -39.20 -12.60 53.08
CA GLU A 176 -38.21 -13.06 54.07
C GLU A 176 -38.29 -12.20 55.34
N SER A 177 -38.21 -10.87 55.21
CA SER A 177 -38.30 -9.98 56.38
C SER A 177 -39.65 -10.07 57.12
N GLY A 178 -40.74 -10.31 56.39
CA GLY A 178 -42.06 -10.53 56.97
C GLY A 178 -42.15 -11.87 57.71
N LEU A 179 -41.55 -12.92 57.16
CA LEU A 179 -41.47 -14.23 57.79
C LEU A 179 -40.64 -14.16 59.08
N ASP A 180 -39.48 -13.49 59.05
CA ASP A 180 -38.64 -13.28 60.23
C ASP A 180 -39.40 -12.55 61.35
N ALA A 181 -40.20 -11.53 61.00
CA ALA A 181 -41.05 -10.82 61.96
C ALA A 181 -42.14 -11.74 62.57
N LEU A 182 -42.81 -12.54 61.73
CA LEU A 182 -43.80 -13.53 62.18
C LEU A 182 -43.19 -14.59 63.10
N VAL A 183 -41.96 -15.03 62.83
CA VAL A 183 -41.22 -15.96 63.68
C VAL A 183 -40.99 -15.35 65.07
N VAL A 184 -40.60 -14.07 65.14
CA VAL A 184 -40.44 -13.37 66.42
C VAL A 184 -41.77 -13.29 67.19
N GLU A 185 -42.87 -12.90 66.53
CA GLU A 185 -44.20 -12.85 67.17
C GLU A 185 -44.66 -14.23 67.66
N LEU A 186 -44.40 -15.29 66.91
CA LEU A 186 -44.74 -16.66 67.29
C LEU A 186 -43.92 -17.14 68.51
N ASP A 187 -42.64 -16.78 68.57
CA ASP A 187 -41.78 -17.06 69.73
C ASP A 187 -42.27 -16.33 70.99
N GLU A 188 -42.73 -15.09 70.85
CA GLU A 188 -43.36 -14.34 71.94
C GLU A 188 -44.66 -15.00 72.41
N LEU A 189 -45.54 -15.38 71.47
CA LEU A 189 -46.79 -16.09 71.79
C LEU A 189 -46.52 -17.43 72.47
N SER A 190 -45.52 -18.18 71.99
CA SER A 190 -45.07 -19.45 72.59
C SER A 190 -44.64 -19.25 74.04
N LYS A 191 -43.82 -18.22 74.33
CA LYS A 191 -43.42 -17.87 75.71
C LYS A 191 -44.63 -17.55 76.60
N VAL A 192 -45.61 -16.81 76.08
CA VAL A 192 -46.85 -16.49 76.82
C VAL A 192 -47.65 -17.78 77.09
N ALA A 193 -47.83 -18.64 76.09
CA ALA A 193 -48.55 -19.90 76.22
C ALA A 193 -47.89 -20.85 77.23
N ILE A 194 -46.56 -21.01 77.18
CA ILE A 194 -45.79 -21.78 78.16
C ILE A 194 -45.97 -21.18 79.57
N GLY A 195 -45.90 -19.85 79.70
CA GLY A 195 -46.13 -19.17 80.97
C GLY A 195 -47.54 -19.41 81.54
N LEU A 196 -48.57 -19.40 80.70
CA LEU A 196 -49.95 -19.72 81.09
C LEU A 196 -50.10 -21.20 81.46
N GLN A 197 -49.53 -22.11 80.67
CA GLN A 197 -49.54 -23.55 80.97
C GLN A 197 -48.89 -23.85 82.31
N THR A 198 -47.76 -23.19 82.61
CA THR A 198 -47.07 -23.34 83.91
C THR A 198 -47.96 -22.87 85.07
N LYS A 199 -48.68 -21.75 84.89
CA LYS A 199 -49.65 -21.26 85.88
C LYS A 199 -50.87 -22.18 86.03
N MET A 200 -51.37 -22.73 84.93
CA MET A 200 -52.48 -23.69 84.95
C MET A 200 -52.08 -25.01 85.62
N ALA A 201 -50.89 -25.54 85.35
CA ALA A 201 -50.36 -26.72 86.03
C ALA A 201 -50.15 -26.48 87.54
N ALA A 202 -49.86 -25.24 87.95
CA ALA A 202 -49.80 -24.87 89.37
C ALA A 202 -51.20 -24.74 90.03
N LEU A 203 -52.27 -24.61 89.23
CA LEU A 203 -53.67 -24.56 89.68
C LEU A 203 -54.36 -25.94 89.63
N GLU A 204 -53.96 -26.82 88.72
CA GLU A 204 -54.33 -28.24 88.68
C GLU A 204 -53.46 -29.05 89.66
N LEU A 205 -53.58 -28.73 90.95
CA LEU A 205 -53.31 -29.70 92.02
C LEU A 205 -54.64 -30.39 92.37
N PRO A 206 -54.72 -31.73 92.45
CA PRO A 206 -55.48 -32.32 93.54
C PRO A 206 -54.88 -31.92 94.90
#